data_AF-W0AD85-F1
#
_entry.id   AF-W0AD85-F1
#
_cell.length_a   1.000
_cell.length_b   1.000
_cell.length_c   1.000
_cell.angle_alpha   90.00
_cell.angle_beta   90.00
_cell.angle_gamma   90.00
#
_symmetry.space_group_name_H-M   'P 1'
#
loop_
_entity.id
_entity.type
_entity.pdbx_description
1 polymer ?
#
loop_
_entity_poly.entity_id
_entity_poly.type
_entity_poly.pdbx_seq_one_letter_code
_entity_poly.pdbx_strand_id
1 'polypeptide(L)'
;MPPTLIFGATGEMTVMQEEIFGPLLPVIAYRDLDEAIGYVNDRPRPLALYYFDDDRRRQDHVLASTLSGGVTINDCIYHLAQHNLPFGGVGPSGMGQYHGLDGFVTFSKKRPVMVQRAFAGTALLRAPWAGRQKLLRAMLRIASR
;
A
#
# COMPACT_ATOMS: atom_id res chain seq x y z
N MET A 1 24.37 -20.93 -13.77
CA MET A 1 23.30 -21.89 -13.43
C MET A 1 22.18 -21.76 -14.45
N PRO A 2 21.59 -22.87 -14.94
CA PRO A 2 20.44 -22.83 -15.84
C PRO A 2 19.14 -22.51 -15.08
N PRO A 3 18.09 -21.99 -15.75
CA PRO A 3 16.73 -21.94 -15.20
C PRO A 3 16.27 -23.32 -14.76
N THR A 4 15.77 -23.44 -13.53
CA THR A 4 15.46 -24.73 -12.91
C THR A 4 14.10 -24.68 -12.23
N LEU A 5 13.21 -25.61 -12.59
CA LEU A 5 11.93 -25.81 -11.92
C LEU A 5 12.10 -26.83 -10.79
N ILE A 6 11.49 -26.56 -9.64
CA ILE A 6 11.51 -27.46 -8.49
C ILE A 6 10.07 -27.86 -8.16
N PHE A 7 9.77 -29.13 -8.36
CA PHE A 7 8.48 -29.72 -7.98
C PHE A 7 8.60 -30.43 -6.63
N GLY A 8 7.55 -30.41 -5.83
CA GLY A 8 7.53 -31.09 -4.52
C GLY A 8 8.38 -30.42 -3.44
N ALA A 9 8.66 -29.12 -3.58
CA ALA A 9 9.32 -28.35 -2.52
C ALA A 9 8.43 -28.32 -1.27
N THR A 10 9.01 -28.65 -0.10
CA THR A 10 8.31 -28.57 1.18
C THR A 10 8.59 -27.23 1.84
N GLY A 11 7.70 -26.80 2.74
CA GLY A 11 7.88 -25.55 3.48
C GLY A 11 9.21 -25.48 4.23
N GLU A 12 9.74 -26.60 4.72
CA GLU A 12 10.98 -26.64 5.51
C GLU A 12 12.27 -26.44 4.68
N MET A 13 12.20 -26.55 3.34
CA MET A 13 13.36 -26.37 2.48
C MET A 13 13.77 -24.89 2.41
N THR A 14 15.08 -24.61 2.44
CA THR A 14 15.64 -23.25 2.37
C THR A 14 15.10 -22.44 1.18
N VAL A 15 14.91 -23.09 0.02
CA VAL A 15 14.36 -22.45 -1.19
C VAL A 15 12.94 -21.88 -1.01
N MET A 16 12.22 -22.33 0.02
CA MET A 16 10.87 -21.86 0.38
C MET A 16 10.88 -20.91 1.59
N GLN A 17 12.01 -20.75 2.27
CA GLN A 17 12.17 -19.94 3.49
C GLN A 17 12.84 -18.59 3.22
N GLU A 18 13.67 -18.52 2.17
CA GLU A 18 14.44 -17.34 1.81
C GLU A 18 14.07 -16.84 0.41
N GLU A 19 14.34 -15.57 0.16
CA GLU A 19 14.19 -14.99 -1.17
C GLU A 19 15.27 -15.55 -2.10
N ILE A 20 14.84 -16.24 -3.17
CA ILE A 20 15.72 -17.05 -4.02
C ILE A 20 16.78 -16.20 -4.75
N PHE A 21 16.42 -15.01 -5.25
CA PHE A 21 17.30 -14.09 -6.01
C PHE A 21 18.17 -14.78 -7.10
N GLY A 22 17.64 -15.85 -7.70
CA GLY A 22 18.36 -16.75 -8.60
C GLY A 22 17.44 -17.53 -9.51
N PRO A 23 17.98 -18.38 -10.40
CA PRO A 23 17.24 -19.00 -11.49
C PRO A 23 16.48 -20.27 -11.05
N LEU A 24 15.97 -20.31 -9.82
CA LEU A 24 15.18 -21.42 -9.28
C LEU A 24 13.71 -20.99 -9.16
N LEU A 25 12.80 -21.84 -9.61
CA LEU A 25 11.35 -21.59 -9.54
C LEU A 25 10.63 -22.80 -8.92
N PRO A 26 10.34 -22.76 -7.61
CA PRO A 26 9.48 -23.74 -6.96
C PRO A 26 8.05 -23.67 -7.49
N VAL A 27 7.47 -24.83 -7.78
CA VAL A 27 6.07 -24.96 -8.21
C VAL A 27 5.29 -25.69 -7.12
N ILE A 28 4.38 -24.95 -6.49
CA ILE A 28 3.51 -25.48 -5.43
C ILE A 28 2.10 -25.65 -6.01
N ALA A 29 1.60 -26.88 -5.98
CA ALA A 29 0.24 -27.17 -6.40
C ALA A 29 -0.76 -26.78 -5.30
N TYR A 30 -1.94 -26.36 -5.72
CA TYR A 30 -3.09 -26.06 -4.86
C TYR A 30 -4.35 -26.66 -5.48
N ARG A 31 -5.41 -26.85 -4.69
CA ARG A 31 -6.68 -27.45 -5.12
C ARG A 31 -7.70 -26.40 -5.55
N ASP A 32 -7.71 -25.27 -4.86
CA ASP A 32 -8.58 -24.14 -5.16
C ASP A 32 -7.86 -22.80 -4.89
N LEU A 33 -8.44 -21.72 -5.42
CA LEU A 33 -7.84 -20.40 -5.35
C LEU A 33 -7.69 -19.89 -3.91
N ASP A 34 -8.58 -20.29 -3.00
CA ASP A 34 -8.55 -19.85 -1.61
C ASP A 34 -7.37 -20.47 -0.86
N GLU A 35 -6.99 -21.71 -1.18
CA GLU A 35 -5.75 -22.34 -0.68
C GLU A 35 -4.50 -21.56 -1.09
N ALA A 36 -4.44 -21.10 -2.35
CA ALA A 36 -3.32 -20.27 -2.83
C ALA A 36 -3.29 -18.88 -2.17
N ILE A 37 -4.45 -18.24 -1.99
CA ILE A 37 -4.57 -16.97 -1.28
C ILE A 37 -4.13 -17.10 0.18
N GLY A 38 -4.60 -18.14 0.88
CA GLY A 38 -4.18 -18.45 2.25
C GLY A 38 -2.67 -18.64 2.35
N TYR A 39 -2.09 -19.42 1.42
CA TYR A 39 -0.65 -19.62 1.34
C TYR A 39 0.14 -18.31 1.20
N VAL A 40 -0.32 -17.38 0.36
CA VAL A 40 0.32 -16.06 0.21
C VAL A 40 0.19 -15.23 1.48
N ASN A 41 -0.98 -15.23 2.11
CA ASN A 41 -1.29 -14.42 3.29
C ASN A 41 -0.56 -14.89 4.57
N ASP A 42 -0.21 -16.17 4.66
CA ASP A 42 0.58 -16.74 5.77
C ASP A 42 2.06 -16.35 5.74
N ARG A 43 2.48 -15.51 4.77
CA ARG A 43 3.87 -15.10 4.54
C ARG A 43 4.04 -13.57 4.60
N PRO A 44 5.29 -13.09 4.76
CA PRO A 44 5.59 -11.67 4.65
C PRO A 44 5.05 -11.07 3.35
N ARG A 45 4.41 -9.90 3.43
CA ARG A 45 3.79 -9.23 2.28
C ARG A 45 4.81 -8.96 1.19
N PRO A 46 4.64 -9.53 -0.03
CA PRO A 46 5.64 -9.45 -1.07
C PRO A 46 5.65 -8.07 -1.74
N LEU A 47 6.76 -7.76 -2.41
CA LEU A 47 6.85 -6.54 -3.22
C LEU A 47 5.91 -6.59 -4.43
N ALA A 48 5.81 -7.75 -5.08
CA ALA A 48 4.96 -7.96 -6.24
C ALA A 48 4.16 -9.25 -6.10
N LEU A 49 2.94 -9.24 -6.63
CA LEU A 49 2.11 -10.43 -6.85
C LEU A 49 1.74 -10.51 -8.33
N TYR A 50 1.79 -11.71 -8.89
CA TYR A 50 1.45 -11.98 -10.29
C TYR A 50 0.34 -13.01 -10.33
N TYR A 51 -0.74 -12.69 -11.04
CA TYR A 51 -1.89 -13.58 -11.15
C TYR A 51 -2.28 -13.76 -12.61
N PHE A 52 -2.46 -15.00 -13.03
CA PHE A 52 -2.77 -15.38 -14.41
C PHE A 52 -4.15 -16.03 -14.46
N ASP A 53 -5.13 -15.31 -14.99
CA ASP A 53 -6.50 -15.75 -15.21
C ASP A 53 -7.23 -14.73 -16.10
N ASP A 54 -8.24 -15.16 -16.86
CA ASP A 54 -9.11 -14.28 -17.65
C ASP A 54 -10.45 -13.96 -16.95
N ASP A 55 -10.79 -14.70 -15.88
CA ASP A 55 -12.00 -14.45 -15.11
C ASP A 55 -11.82 -13.27 -14.15
N ARG A 56 -12.48 -12.17 -14.49
CA ARG A 56 -12.45 -10.94 -13.72
C ARG A 56 -12.94 -11.09 -12.27
N ARG A 57 -13.88 -11.98 -11.97
CA ARG A 57 -14.34 -12.19 -10.59
C ARG A 57 -13.24 -12.83 -9.74
N ARG A 58 -12.46 -13.75 -10.33
CA ARG A 58 -11.32 -14.36 -9.63
C ARG A 58 -10.17 -13.38 -9.48
N GLN A 59 -9.91 -12.54 -10.50
CA GLN A 59 -8.94 -11.44 -10.39
C GLN A 59 -9.32 -10.48 -9.25
N ASP A 60 -10.56 -10.00 -9.22
CA ASP A 60 -11.06 -9.10 -8.18
C ASP A 60 -10.99 -9.74 -6.79
N HIS A 61 -11.26 -11.06 -6.68
CA HIS A 61 -11.15 -11.81 -5.43
C HIS A 61 -9.71 -11.85 -4.90
N VAL A 62 -8.72 -12.17 -5.76
CA VAL A 62 -7.30 -12.16 -5.40
C VAL A 62 -6.85 -10.77 -4.95
N LEU A 63 -7.23 -9.73 -5.70
CA LEU A 63 -6.87 -8.34 -5.41
C LEU A 63 -7.49 -7.85 -4.09
N ALA A 64 -8.72 -8.26 -3.78
CA ALA A 64 -9.39 -7.88 -2.54
C ALA A 64 -8.89 -8.67 -1.32
N SER A 65 -8.33 -9.87 -1.53
CA SER A 65 -8.00 -10.82 -0.47
C SER A 65 -6.50 -10.96 -0.21
N THR A 66 -5.64 -10.23 -0.92
CA THR A 66 -4.18 -10.21 -0.74
C THR A 66 -3.64 -8.78 -0.67
N LEU A 67 -2.42 -8.62 -0.15
CA LEU A 67 -1.75 -7.31 -0.09
C LEU A 67 -0.28 -7.44 -0.50
N SER A 68 0.11 -6.69 -1.51
CA SER A 68 1.48 -6.57 -2.03
C SER A 68 1.80 -5.12 -2.35
N GLY A 69 3.06 -4.83 -2.68
CA GLY A 69 3.46 -3.51 -3.17
C GLY A 69 2.83 -3.16 -4.53
N GLY A 70 2.85 -4.11 -5.45
CA GLY A 70 2.21 -4.01 -6.77
C GLY A 70 1.65 -5.35 -7.25
N VAL A 71 0.79 -5.29 -8.27
CA VAL A 71 0.21 -6.47 -8.93
C VAL A 71 0.27 -6.31 -10.44
N THR A 72 0.61 -7.39 -11.16
CA THR A 72 0.33 -7.51 -12.59
C THR A 72 -0.59 -8.70 -12.83
N ILE A 73 -1.64 -8.49 -13.63
CA ILE A 73 -2.53 -9.55 -14.11
C ILE A 73 -2.08 -9.97 -15.51
N ASN A 74 -1.98 -11.28 -15.75
CA ASN A 74 -1.62 -11.91 -17.02
C ASN A 74 -0.23 -11.52 -17.58
N ASP A 75 0.66 -11.02 -16.73
CA ASP A 75 2.07 -10.77 -17.08
C ASP A 75 2.91 -10.63 -15.79
N CYS A 76 4.23 -10.50 -15.93
CA CYS A 76 5.18 -10.26 -14.85
C CYS A 76 5.92 -8.94 -15.07
N ILE A 77 6.41 -8.32 -14.00
CA ILE A 77 7.33 -7.15 -14.00
C ILE A 77 6.72 -5.83 -14.54
N TYR A 78 5.85 -5.84 -15.56
CA TYR A 78 5.51 -4.63 -16.31
C TYR A 78 4.85 -3.49 -15.53
N HIS A 79 4.25 -3.73 -14.35
CA HIS A 79 3.76 -2.63 -13.51
C HIS A 79 4.92 -1.71 -13.06
N LEU A 80 6.15 -2.23 -12.93
CA LEU A 80 7.35 -1.44 -12.68
C LEU A 80 7.66 -0.48 -13.83
N ALA A 81 7.43 -0.90 -15.07
CA ALA A 81 7.74 -0.08 -16.25
C ALA A 81 6.74 1.07 -16.46
N GLN A 82 5.60 1.05 -15.76
CA GLN A 82 4.58 2.09 -15.87
C GLN A 82 4.96 3.30 -15.02
N HIS A 83 5.44 4.36 -15.67
CA HIS A 83 5.91 5.58 -15.01
C HIS A 83 4.84 6.28 -14.13
N ASN A 84 3.56 6.09 -14.46
CA ASN A 84 2.44 6.68 -13.75
C ASN A 84 1.90 5.81 -12.60
N LEU A 85 2.45 4.62 -12.40
CA LEU A 85 2.12 3.79 -11.24
C LEU A 85 3.18 4.01 -10.15
N PRO A 86 2.76 4.24 -8.88
CA PRO A 86 3.70 4.26 -7.78
C PRO A 86 4.34 2.88 -7.63
N PHE A 87 5.66 2.86 -7.45
CA PHE A 87 6.40 1.65 -7.14
C PHE A 87 6.97 1.73 -5.71
N GLY A 88 6.65 0.73 -4.90
CA GLY A 88 7.01 0.66 -3.50
C GLY A 88 6.50 -0.61 -2.83
N GLY A 89 7.06 -0.95 -1.68
CA GLY A 89 6.66 -2.11 -0.89
C GLY A 89 5.63 -1.77 0.19
N VAL A 90 5.16 -2.80 0.89
CA VAL A 90 4.26 -2.67 2.03
C VAL A 90 4.64 -3.66 3.14
N GLY A 91 4.85 -3.17 4.35
CA GLY A 91 5.25 -4.01 5.48
C GLY A 91 6.66 -4.56 5.27
N PRO A 92 6.89 -5.89 5.35
CA PRO A 92 8.23 -6.47 5.19
C PRO A 92 8.92 -6.18 3.85
N SER A 93 8.17 -5.93 2.77
CA SER A 93 8.73 -5.57 1.46
C SER A 93 9.12 -4.10 1.33
N GLY A 94 8.78 -3.24 2.30
CA GLY A 94 9.20 -1.83 2.33
C GLY A 94 8.11 -0.85 2.76
N MET A 95 8.44 0.44 2.66
CA MET A 95 7.52 1.55 2.90
C MET A 95 7.79 2.70 1.94
N GLY A 96 6.77 3.54 1.72
CA GLY A 96 6.83 4.63 0.77
C GLY A 96 6.80 4.13 -0.68
N GLN A 97 6.83 5.07 -1.62
CA GLN A 97 6.74 4.77 -3.04
C GLN A 97 7.40 5.88 -3.86
N TYR A 98 7.82 5.58 -5.08
CA TYR A 98 8.32 6.56 -6.04
C TYR A 98 7.79 6.23 -7.46
N HIS A 99 8.46 6.75 -8.49
CA HIS A 99 8.03 6.89 -9.91
C HIS A 99 7.20 8.13 -10.19
N GLY A 100 7.45 8.72 -11.37
CA GLY A 100 6.79 9.91 -11.86
C GLY A 100 6.50 10.96 -10.80
N LEU A 101 5.21 11.30 -10.66
CA LEU A 101 4.74 12.29 -9.70
C LEU A 101 4.93 11.82 -8.25
N ASP A 102 4.74 10.54 -7.95
CA ASP A 102 4.96 9.98 -6.61
C ASP A 102 6.41 10.13 -6.17
N GLY A 103 7.37 9.95 -7.08
CA GLY A 103 8.79 10.21 -6.82
C GLY A 103 9.03 11.67 -6.46
N PHE A 104 8.49 12.61 -7.23
CA PHE A 104 8.58 14.04 -6.89
C PHE A 104 7.96 14.34 -5.53
N VAL A 105 6.78 13.78 -5.23
CA VAL A 105 6.09 13.94 -3.95
C VAL A 105 6.93 13.39 -2.79
N THR A 106 7.53 12.21 -2.95
CA THR A 106 8.35 11.55 -1.93
C THR A 106 9.59 12.36 -1.57
N PHE A 107 10.22 13.02 -2.54
CA PHE A 107 11.38 13.88 -2.30
C PHE A 107 11.01 15.35 -2.03
N SER A 108 9.73 15.67 -1.88
CA SER A 108 9.24 17.03 -1.64
C SER A 108 8.58 17.19 -0.28
N LYS A 109 8.83 18.33 0.38
CA LYS A 109 8.01 18.74 1.53
C LYS A 109 6.75 19.44 1.05
N LYS A 110 5.58 18.79 1.20
CA LYS A 110 4.28 19.49 1.11
C LYS A 110 4.18 20.51 2.25
N ARG A 111 4.39 21.79 1.95
CA ARG A 111 4.37 22.90 2.91
C ARG A 111 2.96 23.51 2.95
N PRO A 112 2.18 23.31 4.02
CA PRO A 112 0.90 23.99 4.17
C PRO A 112 1.12 25.49 4.42
N VAL A 113 0.36 26.33 3.73
CA VAL A 113 0.36 27.79 3.92
C VAL A 113 -1.10 28.24 4.11
N MET A 114 -1.40 28.85 5.25
CA MET A 114 -2.69 29.46 5.53
C MET A 114 -2.53 30.98 5.54
N VAL A 115 -3.33 31.67 4.72
CA VAL A 115 -3.44 33.13 4.75
C VAL A 115 -4.73 33.51 5.44
N GLN A 116 -4.63 34.02 6.67
CA GLN A 116 -5.77 34.53 7.40
C GLN A 116 -6.10 35.96 6.94
N ARG A 117 -7.33 36.20 6.47
CA ARG A 117 -7.77 37.56 6.09
C ARG A 117 -7.71 38.49 7.31
N ALA A 118 -7.44 39.77 7.08
CA ALA A 118 -7.33 40.78 8.13
C ALA A 118 -8.58 40.82 9.04
N PHE A 119 -9.76 40.62 8.45
CA PHE A 119 -11.05 40.54 9.16
C PHE A 119 -11.56 39.11 9.24
N ALA A 120 -10.81 38.24 9.92
CA ALA A 120 -11.25 36.88 10.16
C ALA A 120 -12.06 36.77 11.46
N GLY A 121 -13.16 36.02 11.44
CA GLY A 121 -13.98 35.75 12.63
C GLY A 121 -13.21 35.09 13.79
N THR A 122 -12.07 34.45 13.50
CA THR A 122 -11.12 33.97 14.51
C THR A 122 -10.53 35.08 15.37
N ALA A 123 -10.62 36.36 14.98
CA ALA A 123 -10.31 37.49 15.85
C ALA A 123 -11.18 37.52 17.12
N LEU A 124 -12.40 36.99 17.08
CA LEU A 124 -13.28 36.86 18.26
C LEU A 124 -12.74 35.85 19.29
N LEU A 125 -11.87 34.94 18.88
CA LEU A 125 -11.23 33.95 19.76
C LEU A 125 -9.99 34.54 20.47
N ARG A 126 -9.48 35.69 20.02
CA ARG A 126 -8.30 36.34 20.61
C ARG A 126 -8.67 37.06 21.91
N ALA A 127 -7.76 37.03 22.88
CA ALA A 127 -7.87 37.79 24.12
C ALA A 127 -7.81 39.31 23.87
N PRO A 128 -8.35 40.16 24.77
CA PRO A 128 -9.00 39.83 26.05
C PRO A 128 -10.46 39.37 25.88
N TRP A 129 -10.86 38.34 26.63
CA TRP A 129 -12.19 37.72 26.52
C TRP A 129 -13.28 38.34 27.41
N ALA A 130 -12.96 39.42 28.13
CA ALA A 130 -13.92 40.12 28.99
C ALA A 130 -15.16 40.54 28.18
N GLY A 131 -16.36 40.21 28.67
CA GLY A 131 -17.63 40.44 27.97
C GLY A 131 -17.98 39.44 26.85
N ARG A 132 -17.05 38.55 26.44
CA ARG A 132 -17.25 37.58 25.35
C ARG A 132 -17.29 36.11 25.80
N GLN A 133 -17.16 35.87 27.11
CA GLN A 133 -17.09 34.54 27.73
C GLN A 133 -18.31 33.65 27.44
N LYS A 134 -19.52 34.22 27.46
CA LYS A 134 -20.77 33.47 27.18
C LYS A 134 -20.82 32.99 25.73
N LEU A 135 -20.42 33.84 24.78
CA LEU A 135 -20.35 33.51 23.36
C LEU A 135 -19.28 32.44 23.10
N LEU A 136 -18.08 32.59 23.66
CA LEU A 136 -16.99 31.63 23.50
C LEU A 136 -17.37 30.25 24.07
N ARG A 137 -18.00 30.20 25.24
CA ARG A 137 -18.52 28.95 25.85
C ARG A 137 -19.63 28.31 25.01
N ALA A 138 -20.50 29.11 24.40
CA ALA A 138 -21.53 28.59 23.49
C ALA A 138 -20.90 27.99 22.22
N MET A 139 -19.91 28.67 21.62
CA MET A 139 -19.18 28.17 20.45
C MET A 139 -18.43 26.86 20.76
N LEU A 140 -17.74 26.77 21.90
CA LEU A 140 -17.02 25.56 22.33
C LEU A 140 -17.97 24.38 22.61
N ARG A 141 -19.18 24.63 23.14
CA ARG A 141 -20.21 23.59 23.35
C ARG A 141 -20.78 23.03 22.05
N ILE A 142 -20.83 23.84 20.99
CA ILE A 142 -21.28 23.40 19.65
C ILE A 142 -20.19 22.60 18.96
N ALA A 143 -18.93 22.99 19.13
CA ALA A 143 -17.77 22.31 18.52
C ALA A 143 -17.33 21.01 19.25
N SER A 144 -17.90 20.72 20.43
CA SER A 144 -17.62 19.51 21.23
C SER A 144 -18.72 18.45 21.13
N ARG A 145 -19.64 18.61 20.17
CA ARG A 145 -20.53 17.57 19.66
C ARG A 145 -20.02 17.10 18.31
#